data_AF-A0A377K3I1-F1
#
_entry.id   AF-A0A377K3I1-F1
#
_cell.length_a   1.000
_cell.length_b   1.000
_cell.length_c   1.000
_cell.angle_alpha   90.00
_cell.angle_beta   90.00
_cell.angle_gamma   90.00
#
_symmetry.space_group_name_H-M   'P 1'
#
loop_
_entity.id
_entity.type
_entity.pdbx_description
1 polymer ?
#
loop_
_entity_poly.entity_id
_entity_poly.type
_entity_poly.pdbx_seq_one_letter_code
_entity_poly.pdbx_strand_id
1 'polypeptide(L)'
;MKRQTGKYCDKGEHAWQWDGYSNQGILDTTKLKSKSLLVRLIALCGDMMIKVDYPLHNSPEEQKWVDVKVDRKQKTVDIIWRLAVSDGGIKGSNPKLSPVPYNDLVNLTKNGVEFYWSRNGSRGGGIGENIVTAIGVFKVNVKAEINITPSMRTFSLISSLDPDFQASVSLSGFEKIYYNYGDSYKDIQDELQALLDANNRYKWDSAHEMGHKVLDEYGEGSSPDYSWTHKGTSTLMQKTIPGNVMPAQGEIDVMKYGKYRPDMYTRLVAADEDVQGLIWLSRIKFDD
;
A
#
# COMPACT_ATOMS: atom_id res chain seq x y z
N MET A 1 -11.42 -26.35 9.38
CA MET A 1 -10.57 -27.53 9.04
C MET A 1 -11.09 -28.71 9.86
N LYS A 2 -11.21 -29.93 9.30
CA LYS A 2 -11.42 -31.16 10.08
C LYS A 2 -10.20 -32.06 9.85
N ARG A 3 -9.41 -32.32 10.90
CA ARG A 3 -8.26 -33.23 10.86
C ARG A 3 -8.56 -34.37 11.82
N GLN A 4 -8.55 -35.61 11.35
CA GLN A 4 -8.80 -36.78 12.20
C GLN A 4 -7.51 -37.17 12.91
N THR A 5 -7.44 -36.93 14.21
CA THR A 5 -6.22 -37.11 15.02
C THR A 5 -6.34 -38.18 16.10
N GLY A 6 -7.44 -38.94 16.12
CA GLY A 6 -7.75 -39.89 17.21
C GLY A 6 -6.66 -40.93 17.50
N LYS A 7 -5.86 -41.33 16.50
CA LYS A 7 -4.72 -42.26 16.70
C LYS A 7 -3.48 -41.64 17.37
N TYR A 8 -3.49 -40.32 17.59
CA TYR A 8 -2.38 -39.55 18.18
C TYR A 8 -2.77 -38.90 19.51
N CYS A 9 -4.03 -39.05 19.93
CA CYS A 9 -4.55 -38.40 21.12
C CYS A 9 -4.87 -39.46 22.18
N ASP A 10 -3.85 -39.90 22.91
CA ASP A 10 -4.05 -40.65 24.14
C ASP A 10 -4.72 -39.76 25.21
N LYS A 11 -5.20 -40.38 26.29
CA LYS A 11 -5.76 -39.61 27.41
C LYS A 11 -4.67 -38.70 28.00
N GLY A 12 -4.90 -37.39 27.99
CA GLY A 12 -3.96 -36.40 28.52
C GLY A 12 -4.12 -35.04 27.85
N GLU A 13 -3.16 -34.17 28.12
CA GLU A 13 -3.08 -32.84 27.50
C GLU A 13 -2.29 -32.91 26.20
N HIS A 14 -2.73 -32.16 25.20
CA HIS A 14 -2.11 -32.11 23.88
C HIS A 14 -1.97 -30.67 23.44
N ALA A 15 -0.75 -30.25 23.09
CA ALA A 15 -0.48 -28.94 22.54
C ALA A 15 -0.78 -28.91 21.03
N TRP A 16 -1.39 -27.82 20.58
CA TRP A 16 -1.70 -27.58 19.17
C TRP A 16 -1.09 -26.27 18.72
N GLN A 17 -0.57 -26.26 17.50
CA GLN A 17 -0.05 -25.06 16.85
C GLN A 17 -0.64 -24.94 15.46
N TRP A 18 -0.90 -23.71 15.04
CA TRP A 18 -1.39 -23.38 13.72
C TRP A 18 -0.50 -22.31 13.10
N ASP A 19 -0.09 -22.53 11.85
CA ASP A 19 0.77 -21.62 11.09
C ASP A 19 0.01 -20.41 10.50
N GLY A 20 -1.29 -20.28 10.78
CA GLY A 20 -2.15 -19.23 10.22
C GLY A 20 -2.66 -19.51 8.78
N TYR A 21 -2.18 -20.58 8.13
CA TYR A 21 -2.59 -20.92 6.77
C TYR A 21 -3.78 -21.88 6.76
N SER A 22 -4.67 -21.69 5.78
CA SER A 22 -5.71 -22.67 5.45
C SER A 22 -5.12 -23.92 4.77
N ASN A 23 -5.93 -24.98 4.64
CA ASN A 23 -5.56 -26.19 3.88
C ASN A 23 -5.21 -25.92 2.40
N GLN A 24 -5.70 -24.80 1.85
CA GLN A 24 -5.36 -24.40 0.51
C GLN A 24 -3.96 -23.77 0.42
N GLY A 25 -3.29 -23.52 1.55
CA GLY A 25 -2.01 -22.81 1.61
C GLY A 25 -2.18 -21.30 1.56
N ILE A 26 -3.34 -20.80 2.00
CA ILE A 26 -3.68 -19.37 1.99
C ILE A 26 -3.70 -18.82 3.41
N LEU A 27 -2.91 -17.80 3.69
CA LEU A 27 -3.02 -16.91 4.85
C LEU A 27 -3.82 -15.68 4.40
N ASP A 28 -4.81 -15.25 5.17
CA ASP A 28 -5.74 -14.17 4.80
C ASP A 28 -6.04 -13.31 6.03
N THR A 29 -5.38 -12.16 6.14
CA THR A 29 -5.48 -11.32 7.34
C THR A 29 -6.88 -10.75 7.55
N THR A 30 -7.69 -10.60 6.50
CA THR A 30 -9.10 -10.18 6.64
C THR A 30 -9.89 -11.20 7.47
N LYS A 31 -9.62 -12.49 7.26
CA LYS A 31 -10.23 -13.57 8.05
C LYS A 31 -9.59 -13.69 9.43
N LEU A 32 -8.27 -13.54 9.51
CA LEU A 32 -7.54 -13.67 10.77
C LEU A 32 -7.84 -12.54 11.76
N LYS A 33 -8.21 -11.36 11.29
CA LYS A 33 -8.66 -10.22 12.11
C LYS A 33 -10.14 -10.30 12.48
N SER A 34 -10.89 -11.25 11.93
CA SER A 34 -12.33 -11.37 12.20
C SER A 34 -12.60 -11.82 13.62
N LYS A 35 -13.54 -11.17 14.31
CA LYS A 35 -14.03 -11.60 15.64
C LYS A 35 -14.81 -12.92 15.61
N SER A 36 -15.11 -13.43 14.41
CA SER A 36 -15.78 -14.73 14.23
C SER A 36 -14.82 -15.91 14.14
N LEU A 37 -13.51 -15.67 14.19
CA LEU A 37 -12.52 -16.73 14.14
C LEU A 37 -12.57 -17.53 15.45
N LEU A 38 -12.65 -18.86 15.31
CA LEU A 38 -12.69 -19.76 16.45
C LEU A 38 -11.99 -21.08 16.11
N VAL A 39 -11.48 -21.74 17.14
CA VAL A 39 -11.05 -23.13 17.10
C VAL A 39 -12.22 -24.00 17.54
N ARG A 40 -12.52 -25.04 16.76
CA ARG A 40 -13.55 -26.03 17.10
C ARG A 40 -12.91 -27.39 17.28
N LEU A 41 -12.95 -27.91 18.51
CA LEU A 41 -12.58 -29.28 18.82
C LEU A 41 -13.83 -30.17 18.73
N ILE A 42 -13.72 -31.29 18.00
CA ILE A 42 -14.71 -32.35 17.99
C ILE A 42 -13.99 -33.65 18.34
N ALA A 43 -14.30 -34.23 19.49
CA ALA A 43 -13.80 -35.54 19.91
C ALA A 43 -14.92 -36.57 19.86
N LEU A 44 -14.62 -37.76 19.33
CA LEU A 44 -15.52 -38.90 19.28
C LEU A 44 -14.93 -40.01 20.15
N CYS A 45 -15.67 -40.46 21.17
CA CYS A 45 -15.27 -41.53 22.08
C CYS A 45 -16.40 -42.55 22.16
N GLY A 46 -16.32 -43.62 21.36
CA GLY A 46 -17.46 -44.52 21.12
C GLY A 46 -18.64 -43.74 20.53
N ASP A 47 -19.80 -43.82 21.18
CA ASP A 47 -21.02 -43.10 20.79
C ASP A 47 -21.08 -41.65 21.30
N MET A 48 -20.09 -41.23 22.09
CA MET A 48 -20.05 -39.89 22.67
C MET A 48 -19.35 -38.90 21.73
N MET A 49 -20.01 -37.77 21.46
CA MET A 49 -19.42 -36.61 20.78
C MET A 49 -19.23 -35.47 21.77
N ILE A 50 -18.00 -35.00 21.91
CA ILE A 50 -17.67 -33.77 22.63
C ILE A 50 -17.37 -32.69 21.59
N LYS A 51 -18.04 -31.55 21.69
CA LYS A 51 -17.80 -30.38 20.83
C LYS A 51 -17.48 -29.18 21.71
N VAL A 52 -16.34 -28.55 21.47
CA VAL A 52 -15.93 -27.31 22.14
C VAL A 52 -15.61 -26.27 21.08
N ASP A 53 -16.24 -25.11 21.19
CA ASP A 53 -15.95 -23.93 20.37
C ASP A 53 -15.19 -22.94 21.24
N TYR A 54 -13.99 -22.57 20.81
CA TYR A 54 -13.10 -21.63 21.48
C TYR A 54 -12.90 -20.42 20.55
N PRO A 55 -13.66 -19.33 20.73
CA PRO A 55 -13.43 -18.08 20.00
C PRO A 55 -12.03 -17.56 20.27
N LEU A 56 -11.34 -17.09 19.22
CA LEU A 56 -10.02 -16.49 19.36
C LEU A 56 -10.14 -14.98 19.60
N HIS A 57 -9.34 -14.47 20.53
CA HIS A 57 -9.18 -13.05 20.80
C HIS A 57 -8.10 -12.47 19.90
N ASN A 58 -8.46 -12.20 18.66
CA ASN A 58 -7.57 -11.63 17.67
C ASN A 58 -7.83 -10.14 17.39
N SER A 59 -6.76 -9.39 17.18
CA SER A 59 -6.85 -8.01 16.72
C SER A 59 -5.68 -7.65 15.80
N PRO A 60 -5.82 -6.61 14.95
CA PRO A 60 -4.69 -6.08 14.19
C PRO A 60 -3.57 -5.68 15.16
N GLU A 61 -2.35 -6.15 14.90
CA GLU A 61 -1.18 -5.79 15.71
C GLU A 61 -0.71 -4.39 15.36
N GLU A 62 -0.63 -4.10 14.06
CA GLU A 62 -0.15 -2.81 13.53
C GLU A 62 -1.30 -1.96 13.01
N GLN A 63 -1.77 -2.24 11.79
CA GLN A 63 -2.73 -1.38 11.10
C GLN A 63 -4.00 -2.12 10.68
N LYS A 64 -5.12 -1.41 10.82
CA LYS A 64 -6.45 -1.94 10.46
C LYS A 64 -6.75 -1.74 8.97
N TRP A 65 -6.13 -0.75 8.34
CA TRP A 65 -6.42 -0.29 6.99
C TRP A 65 -5.67 -1.03 5.88
N VAL A 66 -4.87 -2.05 6.22
CA VAL A 66 -4.20 -2.92 5.26
C VAL A 66 -4.50 -4.38 5.58
N ASP A 67 -4.78 -5.16 4.54
CA ASP A 67 -4.91 -6.60 4.63
C ASP A 67 -4.12 -7.30 3.53
N VAL A 68 -3.70 -8.51 3.84
CA VAL A 68 -2.86 -9.32 2.98
C VAL A 68 -3.45 -10.72 2.85
N LYS A 69 -3.41 -11.23 1.63
CA LYS A 69 -3.63 -12.62 1.32
C LYS A 69 -2.38 -13.21 0.68
N VAL A 70 -1.74 -14.15 1.37
CA VAL A 70 -0.59 -14.89 0.85
C VAL A 70 -1.04 -16.25 0.36
N ASP A 71 -0.87 -16.54 -0.93
CA ASP A 71 -0.99 -17.89 -1.48
C ASP A 71 0.41 -18.48 -1.70
N ARG A 72 0.82 -19.38 -0.80
CA ARG A 72 2.16 -19.97 -0.85
C ARG A 72 2.35 -20.98 -1.98
N LYS A 73 1.26 -21.51 -2.56
CA LYS A 73 1.31 -22.46 -3.68
C LYS A 73 1.44 -21.70 -5.00
N GLN A 74 0.66 -20.64 -5.17
CA GLN A 74 0.72 -19.78 -6.36
C GLN A 74 1.87 -18.77 -6.31
N LYS A 75 2.50 -18.59 -5.13
CA LYS A 75 3.53 -17.58 -4.87
C LYS A 75 3.02 -16.18 -5.19
N THR A 76 1.82 -15.88 -4.72
CA THR A 76 1.20 -14.56 -4.85
C THR A 76 0.93 -13.95 -3.48
N VAL A 77 1.02 -12.62 -3.42
CA VAL A 77 0.62 -11.81 -2.28
C VAL A 77 -0.33 -10.74 -2.81
N ASP A 78 -1.59 -10.81 -2.41
CA ASP A 78 -2.58 -9.78 -2.73
C ASP A 78 -2.75 -8.87 -1.51
N ILE A 79 -2.44 -7.58 -1.69
CA ILE A 79 -2.54 -6.55 -0.66
C ILE A 79 -3.77 -5.70 -0.95
N ILE A 80 -4.66 -5.58 0.03
CA ILE A 80 -5.74 -4.60 0.04
C ILE A 80 -5.29 -3.42 0.89
N TRP A 81 -5.13 -2.26 0.26
CA TRP A 81 -4.76 -1.02 0.93
C TRP A 81 -5.96 -0.06 0.92
N ARG A 82 -6.54 0.19 2.11
CA ARG A 82 -7.71 1.05 2.28
C ARG A 82 -7.29 2.50 2.48
N LEU A 83 -7.43 3.28 1.42
CA LEU A 83 -7.11 4.70 1.39
C LEU A 83 -8.31 5.53 1.81
N ALA A 84 -8.06 6.72 2.37
CA ALA A 84 -9.10 7.71 2.60
C ALA A 84 -8.77 9.00 1.84
N VAL A 85 -9.76 9.53 1.14
CA VAL A 85 -9.67 10.76 0.37
C VAL A 85 -10.96 11.58 0.47
N SER A 86 -10.83 12.89 0.40
CA SER A 86 -11.94 13.85 0.41
C SER A 86 -11.81 14.85 -0.72
N ASP A 87 -12.94 15.43 -1.12
CA ASP A 87 -12.95 16.51 -2.10
C ASP A 87 -12.37 17.79 -1.48
N GLY A 88 -11.17 18.17 -1.93
CA GLY A 88 -10.50 19.40 -1.54
C GLY A 88 -10.89 20.60 -2.41
N GLY A 89 -11.75 20.38 -3.41
CA GLY A 89 -12.24 21.40 -4.31
C GLY A 89 -11.24 21.80 -5.40
N ILE A 90 -11.50 22.98 -5.95
CA ILE A 90 -10.74 23.55 -7.06
C ILE A 90 -9.93 24.73 -6.54
N LYS A 91 -8.68 24.82 -6.97
CA LYS A 91 -7.80 25.96 -6.69
C LYS A 91 -7.46 26.68 -7.99
N GLY A 92 -7.65 28.00 -8.01
CA GLY A 92 -7.35 28.83 -9.16
C GLY A 92 -8.39 28.74 -10.28
N SER A 93 -8.09 29.44 -11.37
CA SER A 93 -8.92 29.45 -12.58
C SER A 93 -8.06 29.67 -13.80
N ASN A 94 -8.38 29.01 -14.91
CA ASN A 94 -7.72 29.23 -16.20
C ASN A 94 -8.78 29.19 -17.31
N PRO A 95 -8.90 30.23 -18.16
CA PRO A 95 -9.96 30.29 -19.19
C PRO A 95 -9.84 29.22 -20.27
N LYS A 96 -8.70 28.54 -20.38
CA LYS A 96 -8.47 27.48 -21.37
C LYS A 96 -8.59 26.07 -20.80
N LEU A 97 -8.68 25.91 -19.48
CA LEU A 97 -8.65 24.60 -18.83
C LEU A 97 -9.92 24.38 -18.02
N SER A 98 -10.38 23.13 -18.01
CA SER A 98 -11.40 22.67 -17.08
C SER A 98 -10.75 21.95 -15.90
N PRO A 99 -11.25 22.17 -14.67
CA PRO A 99 -10.77 21.42 -13.51
C PRO A 99 -11.13 19.94 -13.64
N VAL A 100 -10.26 19.07 -13.15
CA VAL A 100 -10.51 17.62 -13.13
C VAL A 100 -11.49 17.31 -11.99
N PRO A 101 -12.61 16.63 -12.27
CA PRO A 101 -13.59 16.25 -11.25
C PRO A 101 -12.97 15.39 -10.14
N TYR A 102 -13.50 15.52 -8.92
CA TYR A 102 -13.05 14.75 -7.76
C TYR A 102 -13.03 13.23 -8.01
N ASN A 103 -14.05 12.66 -8.65
CA ASN A 103 -14.08 11.22 -8.93
C ASN A 103 -12.96 10.78 -9.90
N ASP A 104 -12.54 11.64 -10.81
CA ASP A 104 -11.41 11.36 -11.70
C ASP A 104 -10.10 11.43 -10.93
N LEU A 105 -9.95 12.37 -10.00
CA LEU A 105 -8.83 12.41 -9.05
C LEU A 105 -8.78 11.15 -8.18
N VAL A 106 -9.92 10.65 -7.71
CA VAL A 106 -10.02 9.38 -6.97
C VAL A 106 -9.51 8.21 -7.82
N ASN A 107 -9.96 8.13 -9.08
CA ASN A 107 -9.52 7.08 -10.00
C ASN A 107 -8.03 7.17 -10.32
N LEU A 108 -7.49 8.37 -10.54
CA LEU A 108 -6.07 8.59 -10.75
C LEU A 108 -5.25 8.22 -9.51
N THR A 109 -5.72 8.57 -8.32
CA THR A 109 -5.09 8.20 -7.04
C THR A 109 -4.99 6.69 -6.91
N LYS A 110 -6.11 6.00 -7.13
CA LYS A 110 -6.18 4.53 -7.11
C LYS A 110 -5.20 3.92 -8.12
N ASN A 111 -5.26 4.37 -9.37
CA ASN A 111 -4.41 3.86 -10.44
C ASN A 111 -2.92 4.09 -10.16
N GLY A 112 -2.55 5.24 -9.61
CA GLY A 112 -1.17 5.55 -9.23
C GLY A 112 -0.66 4.61 -8.14
N VAL A 113 -1.43 4.44 -7.06
CA VAL A 113 -1.07 3.54 -5.95
C VAL A 113 -0.92 2.10 -6.44
N GLU A 114 -1.94 1.56 -7.14
CA GLU A 114 -1.91 0.18 -7.63
C GLU A 114 -0.74 -0.06 -8.61
N PHE A 115 -0.44 0.91 -9.48
CA PHE A 115 0.64 0.81 -10.46
C PHE A 115 2.04 0.89 -9.85
N TYR A 116 2.27 1.87 -8.96
CA TYR A 116 3.60 2.13 -8.41
C TYR A 116 3.97 1.22 -7.23
N TRP A 117 2.98 0.66 -6.51
CA TRP A 117 3.23 -0.22 -5.36
C TRP A 117 3.11 -1.72 -5.64
N SER A 118 2.63 -2.11 -6.83
CA SER A 118 2.65 -3.52 -7.24
C SER A 118 4.02 -3.95 -7.75
N ARG A 119 4.45 -5.15 -7.34
CA ARG A 119 5.72 -5.80 -7.71
C ARG A 119 5.43 -7.21 -8.18
N ASN A 120 4.92 -7.33 -9.41
CA ASN A 120 4.37 -8.56 -9.99
C ASN A 120 4.95 -8.92 -11.37
N GLY A 121 6.00 -8.21 -11.80
CA GLY A 121 6.68 -8.44 -13.07
C GLY A 121 5.83 -8.16 -14.31
N SER A 122 4.73 -7.40 -14.16
CA SER A 122 3.86 -7.07 -15.29
C SER A 122 4.39 -5.92 -16.15
N ARG A 123 5.34 -5.14 -15.63
CA ARG A 123 5.93 -4.00 -16.34
C ARG A 123 7.21 -4.45 -17.06
N GLY A 124 7.40 -3.95 -18.28
CA GLY A 124 8.58 -4.28 -19.08
C GLY A 124 9.86 -3.63 -18.56
N GLY A 125 11.02 -4.14 -19.02
CA GLY A 125 12.32 -3.51 -18.78
C GLY A 125 12.91 -3.74 -17.39
N GLY A 126 12.45 -4.76 -16.66
CA GLY A 126 12.95 -5.08 -15.32
C GLY A 126 12.45 -4.10 -14.25
N ILE A 127 11.25 -3.54 -14.44
CA ILE A 127 10.63 -2.58 -13.51
C ILE A 127 9.48 -3.27 -12.77
N GLY A 128 9.39 -3.08 -11.45
CA GLY A 128 8.36 -3.72 -10.64
C GLY A 128 8.42 -5.24 -10.71
N GLU A 129 9.63 -5.78 -10.78
CA GLU A 129 9.89 -7.21 -10.77
C GLU A 129 9.37 -7.86 -9.48
N ASN A 130 9.21 -9.18 -9.52
CA ASN A 130 8.74 -9.94 -8.38
C ASN A 130 9.69 -9.81 -7.18
N ILE A 131 9.14 -9.88 -5.96
CA ILE A 131 9.95 -9.83 -4.74
C ILE A 131 10.62 -11.19 -4.54
N VAL A 132 11.95 -11.19 -4.44
CA VAL A 132 12.76 -12.38 -4.19
C VAL A 132 12.98 -12.54 -2.69
N THR A 133 12.64 -13.71 -2.16
CA THR A 133 12.84 -14.06 -0.74
C THR A 133 13.60 -15.38 -0.62
N ALA A 134 14.10 -15.69 0.58
CA ALA A 134 14.73 -16.97 0.86
C ALA A 134 13.80 -18.19 0.61
N ILE A 135 12.48 -18.00 0.64
CA ILE A 135 11.47 -19.05 0.46
C ILE A 135 10.79 -19.03 -0.92
N GLY A 136 11.33 -18.23 -1.84
CA GLY A 136 10.91 -18.15 -3.24
C GLY A 136 10.61 -16.75 -3.72
N VAL A 137 10.21 -16.68 -4.98
CA VAL A 137 9.88 -15.44 -5.69
C VAL A 137 8.37 -15.24 -5.66
N PHE A 138 7.90 -14.07 -5.21
CA PHE A 138 6.48 -13.77 -5.03
C PHE A 138 6.03 -12.62 -5.93
N LYS A 139 4.87 -12.81 -6.58
CA LYS A 139 4.14 -11.74 -7.27
C LYS A 139 3.29 -10.98 -6.27
N VAL A 140 3.57 -9.69 -6.10
CA VAL A 140 2.83 -8.83 -5.16
C VAL A 140 1.91 -7.89 -5.92
N ASN A 141 0.62 -8.02 -5.69
CA ASN A 141 -0.41 -7.16 -6.27
C ASN A 141 -0.96 -6.24 -5.18
N VAL A 142 -0.92 -4.94 -5.42
CA VAL A 142 -1.55 -3.95 -4.55
C VAL A 142 -2.86 -3.51 -5.18
N LYS A 143 -3.94 -3.59 -4.40
CA LYS A 143 -5.26 -3.08 -4.75
C LYS A 143 -5.65 -1.99 -3.76
N ALA A 144 -6.00 -0.82 -4.27
CA ALA A 144 -6.47 0.29 -3.46
C ALA A 144 -8.00 0.29 -3.36
N GLU A 145 -8.50 0.35 -2.13
CA GLU A 145 -9.92 0.52 -1.82
C GLU A 145 -10.11 1.92 -1.23
N ILE A 146 -10.97 2.72 -1.85
CA ILE A 146 -11.12 4.13 -1.51
C ILE A 146 -12.32 4.31 -0.55
N ASN A 147 -12.09 5.00 0.56
CA ASN A 147 -13.11 5.38 1.54
C ASN A 147 -13.87 4.18 2.13
N ILE A 148 -13.18 3.04 2.29
CA ILE A 148 -13.68 1.85 2.98
C ILE A 148 -13.10 1.78 4.39
N THR A 149 -13.97 1.75 5.41
CA THR A 149 -13.56 1.64 6.82
C THR A 149 -13.14 0.20 7.15
N PRO A 150 -12.07 -0.01 7.92
CA PRO A 150 -11.12 1.00 8.41
C PRO A 150 -10.18 1.48 7.30
N SER A 151 -9.89 2.77 7.25
CA SER A 151 -8.98 3.39 6.29
C SER A 151 -7.84 4.11 7.01
N MET A 152 -6.77 4.41 6.29
CA MET A 152 -5.74 5.35 6.76
C MET A 152 -6.31 6.78 6.91
N ARG A 153 -5.48 7.69 7.42
CA ARG A 153 -5.80 9.13 7.49
C ARG A 153 -6.10 9.72 6.10
N THR A 154 -7.06 10.64 6.05
CA THR A 154 -7.62 11.20 4.80
C THR A 154 -6.69 12.21 4.12
N PHE A 155 -6.55 12.12 2.80
CA PHE A 155 -5.98 13.20 1.97
C PHE A 155 -7.08 14.01 1.28
N SER A 156 -6.94 15.34 1.27
CA SER A 156 -7.78 16.20 0.43
C SER A 156 -7.22 16.26 -0.99
N LEU A 157 -8.01 15.88 -1.99
CA LEU A 157 -7.63 15.91 -3.40
C LEU A 157 -8.05 17.24 -4.01
N ILE A 158 -7.11 17.99 -4.58
CA ILE A 158 -7.37 19.36 -5.06
C ILE A 158 -7.05 19.44 -6.56
N SER A 159 -8.04 19.86 -7.36
CA SER A 159 -7.80 20.20 -8.77
C SER A 159 -7.27 21.62 -8.87
N SER A 160 -5.99 21.79 -9.24
CA SER A 160 -5.38 23.11 -9.35
C SER A 160 -5.23 23.56 -10.81
N LEU A 161 -5.83 24.70 -11.12
CA LEU A 161 -5.67 25.43 -12.38
C LEU A 161 -4.72 26.62 -12.23
N ASP A 162 -4.11 26.79 -11.04
CA ASP A 162 -3.11 27.83 -10.83
C ASP A 162 -1.89 27.56 -11.70
N PRO A 163 -1.31 28.60 -12.32
CA PRO A 163 -0.09 28.48 -13.13
C PRO A 163 1.16 28.26 -12.29
N ASP A 164 1.06 28.38 -10.96
CA ASP A 164 2.15 28.18 -10.03
C ASP A 164 2.00 26.84 -9.32
N PHE A 165 3.07 26.04 -9.39
CA PHE A 165 3.19 24.75 -8.73
C PHE A 165 2.75 24.75 -7.25
N GLN A 166 1.95 23.75 -6.88
CA GLN A 166 1.54 23.46 -5.51
C GLN A 166 2.12 22.13 -5.03
N ALA A 167 2.85 22.15 -3.92
CA ALA A 167 3.39 20.94 -3.32
C ALA A 167 2.29 20.12 -2.61
N SER A 168 2.23 18.82 -2.92
CA SER A 168 1.49 17.84 -2.12
C SER A 168 2.17 17.64 -0.77
N VAL A 169 1.43 17.17 0.23
CA VAL A 169 1.93 17.04 1.60
C VAL A 169 1.19 15.94 2.34
N SER A 170 1.92 15.15 3.11
CA SER A 170 1.44 14.02 3.93
C SER A 170 1.54 14.28 5.45
N LEU A 171 1.97 15.49 5.83
CA LEU A 171 2.02 15.95 7.22
C LEU A 171 0.65 15.77 7.90
N SER A 172 0.68 15.18 9.10
CA SER A 172 -0.52 14.92 9.88
C SER A 172 -1.35 16.18 10.13
N GLY A 173 -2.62 16.15 9.73
CA GLY A 173 -3.56 17.27 9.84
C GLY A 173 -3.55 18.21 8.64
N PHE A 174 -2.65 18.03 7.68
CA PHE A 174 -2.48 18.90 6.52
C PHE A 174 -2.50 18.14 5.19
N GLU A 175 -2.86 16.85 5.22
CA GLU A 175 -2.77 15.93 4.09
C GLU A 175 -3.51 16.42 2.83
N LYS A 176 -2.75 16.74 1.78
CA LYS A 176 -3.26 17.26 0.50
C LYS A 176 -2.47 16.70 -0.67
N ILE A 177 -3.18 16.43 -1.77
CA ILE A 177 -2.55 16.07 -3.05
C ILE A 177 -3.10 17.02 -4.12
N TYR A 178 -2.19 17.69 -4.84
CA TYR A 178 -2.54 18.66 -5.86
C TYR A 178 -2.42 18.08 -7.27
N TYR A 179 -3.50 18.17 -8.04
CA TYR A 179 -3.47 17.99 -9.50
C TYR A 179 -3.10 19.31 -10.16
N ASN A 180 -1.80 19.52 -10.40
CA ASN A 180 -1.21 20.79 -10.88
C ASN A 180 -1.39 20.97 -12.41
N TYR A 181 -2.63 21.08 -12.89
CA TYR A 181 -2.92 21.21 -14.32
C TYR A 181 -2.50 22.57 -14.88
N GLY A 182 -2.77 23.64 -14.14
CA GLY A 182 -2.43 25.01 -14.57
C GLY A 182 -0.93 25.22 -14.75
N ASP A 183 -0.12 24.72 -13.81
CA ASP A 183 1.34 24.75 -13.86
C ASP A 183 1.87 23.95 -15.06
N SER A 184 1.37 22.72 -15.26
CA SER A 184 1.73 21.90 -16.43
C SER A 184 1.42 22.62 -17.75
N TYR A 185 0.25 23.27 -17.84
CA TYR A 185 -0.14 24.02 -19.03
C TYR A 185 0.66 25.30 -19.24
N LYS A 186 1.11 25.98 -18.18
CA LYS A 186 1.96 27.18 -18.29
C LYS A 186 3.22 26.87 -19.10
N ASP A 187 3.85 25.75 -18.81
CA ASP A 187 5.13 25.36 -19.40
C ASP A 187 4.96 24.69 -20.78
N ILE A 188 3.92 23.86 -20.94
CA ILE A 188 3.71 23.05 -22.15
C ILE A 188 2.91 23.82 -23.22
N GLN A 189 1.95 24.65 -22.82
CA GLN A 189 1.03 25.43 -23.68
C GLN A 189 0.15 24.65 -24.67
N ASP A 190 0.21 23.32 -24.63
CA ASP A 190 -0.67 22.38 -25.30
C ASP A 190 -1.55 21.67 -24.27
N GLU A 191 -2.88 21.71 -24.45
CA GLU A 191 -3.83 21.22 -23.46
C GLU A 191 -3.72 19.70 -23.26
N LEU A 192 -3.60 18.93 -24.34
CA LEU A 192 -3.54 17.47 -24.26
C LEU A 192 -2.24 17.00 -23.62
N GLN A 193 -1.11 17.59 -23.98
CA GLN A 193 0.18 17.24 -23.40
C GLN A 193 0.28 17.68 -21.94
N ALA A 194 -0.26 18.84 -21.59
CA ALA A 194 -0.34 19.28 -20.19
C ALA A 194 -1.22 18.35 -19.35
N LEU A 195 -2.33 17.85 -19.90
CA LEU A 195 -3.20 16.90 -19.23
C LEU A 195 -2.48 15.57 -18.97
N LEU A 196 -1.72 15.08 -19.96
CA LEU A 196 -0.92 13.86 -19.82
C LEU A 196 0.18 14.00 -18.77
N ASP A 197 0.89 15.13 -18.77
CA ASP A 197 1.91 15.44 -17.77
C ASP A 197 1.31 15.52 -16.36
N ALA A 198 0.25 16.33 -16.18
CA ALA A 198 -0.46 16.47 -14.91
C ALA A 198 -1.00 15.13 -14.39
N ASN A 199 -1.54 14.28 -15.27
CA ASN A 199 -2.00 12.93 -14.93
C ASN A 199 -0.86 12.04 -14.41
N ASN A 200 0.27 12.02 -15.11
CA ASN A 200 1.42 11.19 -14.73
C ASN A 200 2.02 11.66 -13.40
N ARG A 201 2.18 12.98 -13.27
CA ARG A 201 2.69 13.63 -12.06
C ARG A 201 1.76 13.38 -10.87
N TYR A 202 0.45 13.55 -11.02
CA TYR A 202 -0.52 13.34 -9.95
C TYR A 202 -0.58 11.88 -9.47
N LYS A 203 -0.50 10.91 -10.40
CA LYS A 203 -0.43 9.48 -10.03
C LYS A 203 0.82 9.20 -9.18
N TRP A 204 1.95 9.79 -9.55
CA TRP A 204 3.19 9.66 -8.80
C TRP A 204 3.07 10.32 -7.42
N ASP A 205 2.67 11.60 -7.36
CA ASP A 205 2.47 12.34 -6.11
C ASP A 205 1.52 11.56 -5.18
N SER A 206 0.42 11.03 -5.72
CA SER A 206 -0.52 10.21 -4.94
C SER A 206 0.15 8.97 -4.34
N ALA A 207 0.87 8.19 -5.15
CA ALA A 207 1.56 6.99 -4.65
C ALA A 207 2.68 7.33 -3.65
N HIS A 208 3.35 8.47 -3.84
CA HIS A 208 4.41 8.97 -2.98
C HIS A 208 3.87 9.42 -1.62
N GLU A 209 2.86 10.29 -1.60
CA GLU A 209 2.29 10.81 -0.36
C GLU A 209 1.59 9.74 0.47
N MET A 210 0.91 8.79 -0.18
CA MET A 210 0.34 7.62 0.49
C MET A 210 1.45 6.74 1.08
N GLY A 211 2.57 6.65 0.37
CA GLY A 211 3.78 5.95 0.79
C GLY A 211 4.38 6.46 2.08
N HIS A 212 4.38 7.78 2.31
CA HIS A 212 4.84 8.33 3.58
C HIS A 212 4.09 7.74 4.78
N LYS A 213 2.78 7.49 4.67
CA LYS A 213 2.02 6.85 5.75
C LYS A 213 2.39 5.39 5.99
N VAL A 214 2.92 4.70 4.99
CA VAL A 214 3.47 3.35 5.18
C VAL A 214 4.77 3.47 5.94
N LEU A 215 5.71 4.27 5.42
CA LEU A 215 7.05 4.44 5.98
C LEU A 215 7.01 4.98 7.42
N ASP A 216 6.05 5.83 7.76
CA ASP A 216 5.87 6.38 9.12
C ASP A 216 5.48 5.29 10.15
N GLU A 217 4.94 4.15 9.72
CA GLU A 217 4.34 3.14 10.61
C GLU A 217 5.17 1.84 10.74
N TYR A 218 6.03 1.46 9.77
CA TYR A 218 6.68 0.12 9.79
C TYR A 218 8.18 0.11 10.12
N GLY A 219 8.88 1.24 10.20
CA GLY A 219 10.33 1.23 10.43
C GLY A 219 10.73 1.33 11.92
N GLU A 220 11.51 0.38 12.41
CA GLU A 220 12.33 0.62 13.60
C GLU A 220 13.30 1.78 13.31
N GLY A 221 13.13 2.92 13.99
CA GLY A 221 13.91 4.12 13.70
C GLY A 221 13.48 4.88 12.44
N SER A 222 12.34 4.55 11.82
CA SER A 222 11.65 5.46 10.90
C SER A 222 11.05 6.61 11.71
N SER A 223 11.91 7.50 12.20
CA SER A 223 11.47 8.85 12.50
C SER A 223 10.70 9.36 11.27
N PRO A 224 9.68 10.21 11.44
CA PRO A 224 9.14 11.01 10.33
C PRO A 224 10.26 11.57 9.45
N ASP A 225 11.43 11.84 10.04
CA ASP A 225 12.64 12.23 9.31
C ASP A 225 13.06 11.27 8.19
N TYR A 226 13.02 9.93 8.34
CA TYR A 226 13.43 9.01 7.26
C TYR A 226 12.50 9.11 6.05
N SER A 227 11.19 9.12 6.32
CA SER A 227 10.13 9.30 5.35
C SER A 227 10.25 10.70 4.70
N TRP A 228 10.35 11.76 5.50
CA TRP A 228 10.32 13.16 5.06
C TRP A 228 11.63 13.67 4.43
N THR A 229 12.73 12.99 4.71
CA THR A 229 13.99 13.17 3.97
C THR A 229 14.02 12.34 2.68
N HIS A 230 12.90 11.72 2.29
CA HIS A 230 12.81 10.89 1.07
C HIS A 230 13.89 9.81 1.07
N LYS A 231 14.00 9.07 2.17
CA LYS A 231 15.07 8.09 2.43
C LYS A 231 16.47 8.70 2.35
N GLY A 232 16.64 9.87 2.96
CA GLY A 232 17.91 10.61 2.98
C GLY A 232 18.28 11.29 1.65
N THR A 233 17.36 11.39 0.68
CA THR A 233 17.62 12.07 -0.59
C THR A 233 17.25 13.56 -0.60
N SER A 234 16.54 14.04 0.41
CA SER A 234 16.22 15.44 0.66
C SER A 234 16.48 15.84 2.11
N THR A 235 16.45 17.14 2.35
CA THR A 235 16.30 17.71 3.69
C THR A 235 14.85 17.55 4.19
N LEU A 236 14.61 17.78 5.49
CA LEU A 236 13.27 17.86 6.08
C LEU A 236 12.38 18.95 5.44
N MET A 237 13.00 19.99 4.89
CA MET A 237 12.31 21.03 4.11
C MET A 237 12.08 20.60 2.66
N GLN A 238 12.15 19.30 2.38
CA GLN A 238 11.95 18.65 1.08
C GLN A 238 12.88 19.12 -0.06
N LYS A 239 13.94 19.88 0.26
CA LYS A 239 14.96 20.24 -0.73
C LYS A 239 15.84 19.03 -1.03
N THR A 240 15.90 18.62 -2.29
CA THR A 240 16.82 17.56 -2.74
C THR A 240 18.25 17.89 -2.33
N ILE A 241 18.95 16.92 -1.76
CA ILE A 241 20.37 17.08 -1.42
C ILE A 241 21.17 17.13 -2.73
N PRO A 242 22.08 18.12 -2.90
CA PRO A 242 22.90 18.23 -4.11
C PRO A 242 23.66 16.94 -4.41
N GLY A 243 23.66 16.52 -5.67
CA GLY A 243 24.32 15.28 -6.12
C GLY A 243 23.42 14.04 -6.17
N ASN A 244 22.22 14.09 -5.58
CA ASN A 244 21.24 13.01 -5.74
C ASN A 244 20.59 13.06 -7.12
N VAL A 245 20.97 12.09 -7.96
CA VAL A 245 20.46 11.91 -9.32
C VAL A 245 19.71 10.59 -9.36
N MET A 246 18.50 10.60 -9.95
CA MET A 246 17.78 9.36 -10.20
C MET A 246 18.64 8.42 -11.07
N PRO A 247 18.61 7.09 -10.84
CA PRO A 247 19.45 6.15 -11.58
C PRO A 247 19.21 6.27 -13.07
N ALA A 248 20.26 6.10 -13.87
CA ALA A 248 20.17 6.24 -15.33
C ALA A 248 19.38 5.09 -15.99
N GLN A 249 19.44 3.90 -15.40
CA GLN A 249 18.75 2.68 -15.87
C GLN A 249 18.11 1.95 -14.69
N GLY A 250 17.15 1.06 -14.98
CA GLY A 250 16.44 0.28 -13.96
C GLY A 250 15.42 1.10 -13.17
N GLU A 251 15.00 0.54 -12.04
CA GLU A 251 13.96 1.11 -11.18
C GLU A 251 14.35 2.46 -10.56
N ILE A 252 13.35 3.31 -10.36
CA ILE A 252 13.47 4.54 -9.56
C ILE A 252 12.57 4.36 -8.34
N ASP A 253 13.12 4.47 -7.15
CA ASP A 253 12.35 4.37 -5.90
C ASP A 253 11.33 5.50 -5.84
N VAL A 254 10.04 5.15 -5.73
CA VAL A 254 8.94 6.10 -5.67
C VAL A 254 9.09 7.11 -4.53
N MET A 255 9.76 6.72 -3.43
CA MET A 255 9.95 7.52 -2.23
C MET A 255 11.19 8.43 -2.24
N LYS A 256 12.01 8.40 -3.30
CA LYS A 256 13.25 9.19 -3.38
C LYS A 256 13.11 10.41 -4.28
N TYR A 257 13.72 11.50 -3.86
CA TYR A 257 13.87 12.71 -4.67
C TYR A 257 15.20 12.70 -5.42
N GLY A 258 15.22 13.34 -6.58
CA GLY A 258 16.41 13.48 -7.39
C GLY A 258 16.13 14.33 -8.62
N LYS A 259 17.17 14.60 -9.40
CA LYS A 259 17.01 15.29 -10.69
C LYS A 259 16.08 14.48 -11.60
N TYR A 260 14.98 15.11 -12.03
CA TYR A 260 13.98 14.52 -12.90
C TYR A 260 14.55 13.97 -14.20
N ARG A 261 13.97 12.85 -14.64
CA ARG A 261 14.28 12.22 -15.93
C ARG A 261 13.01 12.13 -16.79
N PRO A 262 13.11 12.28 -18.11
CA PRO A 262 11.94 12.23 -19.00
C PRO A 262 11.14 10.91 -18.91
N ASP A 263 11.81 9.79 -18.62
CA ASP A 263 11.25 8.44 -18.56
C ASP A 263 10.79 8.01 -17.16
N MET A 264 10.89 8.88 -16.15
CA MET A 264 10.76 8.50 -14.74
C MET A 264 9.43 7.82 -14.41
N TYR A 265 8.30 8.29 -14.94
CA TYR A 265 6.97 7.74 -14.64
C TYR A 265 6.82 6.27 -15.06
N THR A 266 7.58 5.84 -16.05
CA THR A 266 7.58 4.43 -16.48
C THR A 266 8.49 3.54 -15.63
N ARG A 267 9.35 4.13 -14.79
CA ARG A 267 10.40 3.46 -14.02
C ARG A 267 10.23 3.59 -12.51
N LEU A 268 9.44 4.55 -12.05
CA LEU A 268 9.07 4.72 -10.66
C LEU A 268 8.38 3.46 -10.15
N VAL A 269 8.76 2.99 -8.97
CA VAL A 269 8.18 1.85 -8.28
C VAL A 269 8.58 1.88 -6.80
N ALA A 270 7.71 1.42 -5.90
CA ALA A 270 8.05 1.26 -4.50
C ALA A 270 9.19 0.23 -4.34
N ALA A 271 10.10 0.48 -3.39
CA ALA A 271 11.18 -0.46 -3.10
C ALA A 271 10.62 -1.78 -2.54
N ASP A 272 11.36 -2.89 -2.71
CA ASP A 272 11.00 -4.21 -2.17
C ASP A 272 10.65 -4.11 -0.68
N GLU A 273 11.46 -3.36 0.09
CA GLU A 273 11.31 -3.19 1.53
C GLU A 273 10.03 -2.43 1.91
N ASP A 274 9.62 -1.43 1.11
CA ASP A 274 8.39 -0.67 1.40
C ASP A 274 7.14 -1.52 1.16
N VAL A 275 7.15 -2.33 0.09
CA VAL A 275 6.07 -3.27 -0.21
C VAL A 275 6.02 -4.37 0.86
N GLN A 276 7.17 -4.83 1.35
CA GLN A 276 7.23 -5.72 2.52
C GLN A 276 6.73 -5.02 3.80
N GLY A 277 6.95 -3.72 3.94
CA GLY A 277 6.38 -2.89 5.01
C GLY A 277 4.85 -2.94 5.04
N LEU A 278 4.18 -2.84 3.89
CA LEU A 278 2.71 -3.04 3.81
C LEU A 278 2.30 -4.42 4.30
N ILE A 279 3.09 -5.46 4.01
CA ILE A 279 2.81 -6.82 4.49
C ILE A 279 2.96 -6.89 6.01
N TRP A 280 4.01 -6.29 6.56
CA TRP A 280 4.26 -6.22 7.99
C TRP A 280 3.17 -5.46 8.75
N LEU A 281 2.64 -4.37 8.18
CA LEU A 281 1.53 -3.60 8.77
C LEU A 281 0.21 -4.38 8.84
N SER A 282 0.10 -5.51 8.12
CA SER A 282 -1.09 -6.36 8.14
C SER A 282 -1.15 -7.35 9.30
N ARG A 283 -0.10 -7.43 10.12
CA ARG A 283 0.05 -8.41 11.21
C ARG A 283 -1.14 -8.42 12.17
N ILE A 284 -1.34 -9.59 12.77
CA ILE A 284 -2.40 -9.90 13.75
C ILE A 284 -1.73 -10.37 15.03
N LYS A 285 -2.26 -9.96 16.18
CA LYS A 285 -2.00 -10.59 17.47
C LYS A 285 -3.17 -11.42 17.94
N PHE A 286 -2.85 -12.45 18.71
CA PHE A 286 -3.78 -13.30 19.43
C PHE A 286 -3.46 -13.17 20.92
N ASP A 287 -4.47 -12.94 21.75
CA ASP A 287 -4.36 -12.77 23.20
C ASP A 287 -4.83 -14.03 23.98
N ASP A 288 -4.74 -15.20 23.34
CA ASP A 288 -5.24 -16.51 23.80
C ASP A 288 -4.16 -17.44 24.38
#